data_AF-I3IPB5-F1
#
_entry.id   AF-I3IPB5-F1
#
_cell.length_a   1.000
_cell.length_b   1.000
_cell.length_c   1.000
_cell.angle_alpha   90.00
_cell.angle_beta   90.00
_cell.angle_gamma   90.00
#
_symmetry.space_group_name_H-M   'P 1'
#
loop_
_entity.id
_entity.type
_entity.pdbx_description
1 polymer ?
#
loop_
_entity_poly.entity_id
_entity_poly.type
_entity_poly.pdbx_seq_one_letter_code
_entity_poly.pdbx_strand_id
1 'polypeptide(L)'
;MEIKYLYHRKRIPLSFEEVLQQVETAENILFHPMDLSIVSIAPTGFDIHDAIIIGTVIQSAEEFGQVVSLVTADRTITDSHLVPAIW
;
A
#
# COMPACT_ATOMS: atom_id res chain seq x y z
N MET A 1 0.15 7.36 6.14
CA MET A 1 1.10 8.49 6.28
C MET A 1 1.04 9.45 5.10
N GLU A 2 1.09 8.94 3.87
CA GLU A 2 1.17 9.77 2.66
C GLU A 2 -0.06 10.66 2.41
N ILE A 3 -1.28 10.16 2.66
CA ILE A 3 -2.52 10.95 2.57
C ILE A 3 -2.43 12.22 3.42
N LYS A 4 -2.00 12.09 4.69
CA LYS A 4 -1.79 13.22 5.59
C LYS A 4 -0.79 14.23 5.03
N TYR A 5 0.33 13.74 4.48
CA TYR A 5 1.35 14.59 3.86
C TYR A 5 0.82 15.35 2.63
N LEU A 6 0.14 14.66 1.71
CA LEU A 6 -0.42 15.25 0.50
C LEU A 6 -1.51 16.28 0.80
N TYR A 7 -2.37 16.02 1.78
CA TYR A 7 -3.39 16.95 2.25
C TYR A 7 -2.76 18.24 2.82
N HIS A 8 -1.76 18.13 3.71
CA HIS A 8 -1.06 19.31 4.24
C HIS A 8 -0.34 20.12 3.14
N ARG A 9 0.10 19.46 2.07
CA ARG A 9 0.68 20.11 0.89
C ARG A 9 -0.37 20.62 -0.10
N LYS A 10 -1.66 20.50 0.20
CA LYS A 10 -2.81 20.88 -0.65
C LYS A 10 -2.77 20.21 -2.04
N ARG A 11 -2.20 19.00 -2.12
CA ARG A 11 -2.15 18.20 -3.36
C ARG A 11 -3.39 17.34 -3.57
N ILE A 12 -4.09 17.02 -2.48
CA ILE A 12 -5.39 16.34 -2.50
C ILE A 12 -6.36 17.12 -1.60
N PRO A 13 -7.67 17.11 -1.92
CA PRO A 13 -8.68 17.82 -1.12
C PRO A 13 -9.13 17.04 0.11
N LEU A 14 -8.88 15.72 0.13
CA LEU A 14 -9.39 14.81 1.15
C LEU A 14 -8.41 14.73 2.33
N SER A 15 -8.89 15.01 3.54
CA SER A 15 -8.10 14.92 4.76
C SER A 15 -7.86 13.48 5.19
N PHE A 16 -6.86 13.27 6.05
CA PHE A 16 -6.59 11.94 6.58
C PHE A 16 -7.73 11.44 7.47
N GLU A 17 -8.33 12.33 8.25
CA GLU A 17 -9.45 12.05 9.15
C GLU A 17 -10.70 11.63 8.37
N GLU A 18 -11.02 12.32 7.27
CA GLU A 18 -12.13 11.95 6.37
C GLU A 18 -11.91 10.59 5.72
N VAL A 19 -10.68 10.31 5.24
CA VAL A 19 -10.35 8.98 4.71
C VAL A 19 -10.54 7.93 5.78
N LEU A 20 -9.93 8.13 6.96
CA LEU A 20 -9.94 7.16 8.05
C LEU A 20 -11.36 6.80 8.47
N GLN A 21 -12.25 7.80 8.60
CA GLN A 21 -13.64 7.57 8.95
C GLN A 21 -14.38 6.69 7.91
N GLN A 22 -14.10 6.88 6.62
CA GLN A 22 -14.72 6.08 5.55
C GLN A 22 -14.16 4.65 5.54
N VAL A 23 -12.84 4.49 5.67
CA VAL A 23 -12.22 3.16 5.58
C VAL A 23 -12.43 2.32 6.84
N GLU A 24 -12.57 2.93 8.02
CA GLU A 24 -12.89 2.20 9.26
C GLU A 24 -14.30 1.59 9.27
N THR A 25 -15.23 2.18 8.50
CA THR A 25 -16.61 1.70 8.42
C THR A 25 -16.85 0.77 7.22
N ALA A 26 -15.84 0.57 6.37
CA ALA A 26 -15.93 -0.28 5.20
C ALA A 26 -15.67 -1.75 5.56
N GLU A 27 -16.65 -2.63 5.32
CA GLU A 27 -16.54 -4.07 5.62
C GLU A 27 -15.51 -4.79 4.73
N ASN A 28 -15.14 -4.18 3.61
CA ASN A 28 -14.24 -4.75 2.60
C ASN A 28 -12.81 -4.20 2.66
N ILE A 29 -12.44 -3.51 3.75
CA ILE A 29 -11.11 -2.95 3.93
C ILE A 29 -10.50 -3.51 5.21
N LEU A 30 -9.23 -3.92 5.10
CA LEU A 30 -8.42 -4.36 6.22
C LEU A 30 -7.20 -3.43 6.35
N PHE A 31 -6.95 -2.94 7.56
CA PHE A 31 -5.68 -2.27 7.86
C PHE A 31 -4.61 -3.31 8.16
N HIS A 32 -3.66 -3.46 7.25
CA HIS A 32 -2.51 -4.30 7.52
C HIS A 32 -1.55 -3.59 8.49
N PRO A 33 -1.13 -4.22 9.60
CA PRO A 33 -0.14 -3.64 10.48
C PRO A 33 1.21 -3.52 9.76
N MET A 34 1.98 -2.48 10.08
CA MET A 34 3.37 -2.35 9.62
C MET A 34 4.29 -2.94 10.69
N ASP A 35 4.91 -4.08 10.39
CA ASP A 35 5.82 -4.76 11.32
C ASP A 35 7.16 -5.16 10.66
N LEU A 36 8.02 -5.80 11.45
CA LEU A 36 9.36 -6.20 11.00
C LEU A 36 9.33 -7.23 9.86
N SER A 37 8.25 -8.02 9.74
CA SER A 37 8.15 -9.01 8.68
C SER A 37 8.01 -8.34 7.32
N ILE A 38 7.15 -7.32 7.18
CA ILE A 38 7.05 -6.50 5.96
C ILE A 38 8.40 -5.88 5.60
N VAL A 39 9.07 -5.28 6.59
CA VAL A 39 10.36 -4.60 6.35
C VAL A 39 11.43 -5.59 5.88
N SER A 40 11.39 -6.85 6.35
CA SER A 40 12.36 -7.87 5.99
C SER A 40 12.21 -8.40 4.55
N ILE A 41 11.00 -8.32 3.99
CA ILE A 41 10.69 -8.79 2.62
C ILE A 41 10.58 -7.65 1.60
N ALA A 42 10.50 -6.39 2.07
CA ALA A 42 10.39 -5.22 1.22
C ALA A 42 11.57 -5.17 0.24
N PRO A 43 11.31 -4.95 -1.07
CA PRO A 43 12.37 -4.93 -2.07
C PRO A 43 13.28 -3.71 -1.90
N THR A 44 14.53 -3.87 -2.33
CA THR A 44 15.48 -2.75 -2.43
C THR A 44 15.36 -2.06 -3.78
N GLY A 45 15.80 -0.80 -3.88
CA GLY A 45 15.79 -0.04 -5.14
C GLY A 45 14.50 0.74 -5.41
N PHE A 46 13.54 0.71 -4.49
CA PHE A 46 12.32 1.52 -4.51
C PHE A 46 12.38 2.61 -3.44
N ASP A 47 11.51 3.62 -3.57
CA ASP A 47 11.19 4.49 -2.45
C ASP A 47 10.71 3.67 -1.24
N ILE A 48 10.91 4.18 -0.02
CA ILE A 48 10.58 3.45 1.19
C ILE A 48 9.08 3.14 1.30
N HIS A 49 8.19 4.04 0.86
CA HIS A 49 6.76 3.80 0.89
C HIS A 49 6.36 2.73 -0.12
N ASP A 50 6.88 2.80 -1.34
CA ASP A 50 6.64 1.79 -2.37
C ASP A 50 7.17 0.41 -1.97
N ALA A 51 8.37 0.35 -1.40
CA ALA A 51 8.97 -0.90 -0.91
C ALA A 51 8.10 -1.54 0.17
N ILE A 52 7.59 -0.74 1.11
CA ILE A 52 6.68 -1.22 2.17
C ILE A 52 5.37 -1.72 1.57
N ILE A 53 4.77 -0.98 0.62
CA ILE A 53 3.53 -1.37 -0.05
C ILE A 53 3.70 -2.71 -0.78
N ILE A 54 4.80 -2.88 -1.53
CA ILE A 54 5.13 -4.13 -2.22
C ILE A 54 5.33 -5.27 -1.21
N GLY A 55 6.07 -5.02 -0.13
CA GLY A 55 6.27 -5.98 0.95
C GLY A 55 4.94 -6.45 1.55
N THR A 56 4.03 -5.53 1.83
CA THR A 56 2.69 -5.87 2.33
C THR A 56 1.91 -6.78 1.39
N VAL A 57 2.00 -6.55 0.07
CA VAL A 57 1.34 -7.40 -0.93
C VAL A 57 1.91 -8.82 -0.92
N ILE A 58 3.24 -8.94 -0.87
CA ILE A 58 3.93 -10.25 -0.82
C ILE A 58 3.51 -11.01 0.45
N GLN A 59 3.58 -10.38 1.61
CA GLN A 59 3.17 -11.00 2.87
C GLN A 59 1.70 -11.38 2.89
N SER A 60 0.82 -10.50 2.42
CA SER A 60 -0.62 -10.78 2.35
C SER A 60 -0.91 -11.99 1.47
N ALA A 61 -0.20 -12.13 0.34
CA ALA A 61 -0.34 -13.31 -0.52
C ALA A 61 0.05 -14.61 0.18
N GLU A 62 1.12 -14.57 0.98
CA GLU A 62 1.55 -15.70 1.81
C GLU A 62 0.55 -16.02 2.92
N GLU A 63 0.08 -15.01 3.66
CA GLU A 63 -0.86 -15.17 4.78
C GLU A 63 -2.22 -15.69 4.33
N PHE A 64 -2.75 -15.19 3.21
CA PHE A 64 -4.06 -15.61 2.69
C PHE A 64 -3.98 -16.84 1.78
N GLY A 65 -2.78 -17.28 1.39
CA GLY A 65 -2.59 -18.41 0.48
C GLY A 65 -3.23 -18.20 -0.90
N GLN A 66 -3.33 -16.94 -1.35
CA GLN A 66 -3.95 -16.57 -2.62
C GLN A 66 -3.22 -15.41 -3.28
N VAL A 67 -3.54 -15.18 -4.56
CA VAL A 67 -2.98 -14.04 -5.29
C VAL A 67 -3.54 -12.75 -4.73
N VAL A 68 -2.66 -11.85 -4.30
CA VAL A 68 -2.98 -10.47 -3.94
C VAL A 68 -2.40 -9.56 -5.02
N SER A 69 -3.24 -8.68 -5.57
CA SER A 69 -2.82 -7.72 -6.59
C SER A 69 -2.77 -6.32 -6.00
N LEU A 70 -1.74 -5.55 -6.38
CA LEU A 70 -1.62 -4.15 -6.03
C LEU A 70 -2.42 -3.29 -7.00
N VAL A 71 -3.32 -2.44 -6.49
CA VAL A 71 -3.97 -1.40 -7.29
C VAL A 71 -3.06 -0.18 -7.34
N THR A 72 -2.42 0.10 -8.48
CA THR A 72 -1.49 1.24 -8.60
C THR A 72 -1.28 1.71 -10.03
N ALA A 73 -1.11 3.03 -10.19
CA ALA A 73 -0.73 3.66 -11.46
C ALA A 73 0.79 3.72 -11.65
N ASP A 74 1.54 3.38 -10.59
CA ASP A 74 2.98 3.61 -10.56
C ASP A 74 3.69 2.67 -11.52
N ARG A 75 4.24 3.25 -12.59
CA ARG A 75 4.94 2.49 -13.63
C ARG A 75 6.18 1.79 -13.12
N THR A 76 6.87 2.37 -12.14
CA THR A 76 8.03 1.74 -11.51
C THR A 76 7.63 0.40 -10.92
N ILE A 77 6.46 0.33 -10.29
CA ILE A 77 5.94 -0.90 -9.69
C ILE A 77 5.38 -1.83 -10.77
N THR A 78 4.52 -1.34 -11.68
CA THR A 78 3.90 -2.20 -12.71
C THR A 78 4.94 -2.83 -13.64
N ASP A 79 5.98 -2.08 -14.01
CA ASP A 79 7.01 -2.52 -14.94
C ASP A 79 8.07 -3.40 -14.26
N SER A 80 8.13 -3.39 -12.92
CA SER A 80 9.05 -4.24 -12.15
C SER A 80 8.66 -5.72 -12.15
N HIS A 81 7.38 -6.02 -12.35
CA HIS A 81 6.79 -7.35 -12.25
C HIS A 81 7.06 -8.07 -10.90
N LEU A 82 7.38 -7.33 -9.83
CA LEU A 82 7.63 -7.90 -8.50
C LEU A 82 6.36 -8.45 -7.85
N VAL A 83 5.22 -7.81 -8.11
CA VAL A 83 3.90 -8.25 -7.64
C VAL A 83 2.88 -8.10 -8.78
N PRO A 84 1.81 -8.90 -8.79
CA PRO A 84 0.67 -8.66 -9.68
C PRO A 84 0.13 -7.26 -9.44
N ALA A 85 -0.02 -6.46 -10.49
CA ALA A 85 -0.55 -5.11 -10.40
C ALA A 85 -1.72 -4.93 -11.37
N ILE A 86 -2.73 -4.18 -10.93
CA ILE A 86 -3.89 -3.79 -11.71
C ILE A 86 -4.06 -2.26 -11.64
N TRP A 87 -4.56 -1.66 -12.73
CA TRP A 87 -4.82 -0.23 -12.84
C TRP A 87 -6.15 0.02 -13.55
#